data_AF-A0A6I6A2Z3-F1
#
_entry.id   AF-A0A6I6A2Z3-F1
#
_cell.length_a   1.000
_cell.length_b   1.000
_cell.length_c   1.000
_cell.angle_alpha   90.00
_cell.angle_beta   90.00
_cell.angle_gamma   90.00
#
_symmetry.space_group_name_H-M   'P 1'
#
loop_
_entity.id
_entity.type
_entity.pdbx_description
1 polymer ?
#
loop_
_entity_poly.entity_id
_entity_poly.type
_entity_poly.pdbx_seq_one_letter_code
_entity_poly.pdbx_strand_id
1 'polypeptide(L)'
;MHQDGGGSTTTAAGAWARWARRWAWRWVSPGGIVTAVGLGNLVAALNWNAIAKGQAAATQSFAQASAASDRYALWGFALLVVGQAMVTRRTLDEPAD
;
A
#
# COMPACT_ATOMS: atom_id res chain seq x y z
N MET A 1 39.56 3.65 39.08
CA MET A 1 39.60 4.81 38.17
C MET A 1 39.93 4.32 36.77
N HIS A 2 38.93 4.14 35.91
CA HIS A 2 38.84 4.79 34.60
C HIS A 2 37.50 4.39 33.96
N GLN A 3 36.80 5.41 33.48
CA GLN A 3 35.59 5.31 32.70
C GLN A 3 35.91 4.69 31.34
N ASP A 4 35.06 3.76 30.90
CA ASP A 4 34.61 3.61 29.52
C ASP A 4 33.11 3.32 29.65
N GLY A 5 32.17 4.14 29.19
CA GLY A 5 32.24 5.05 28.05
C GLY A 5 31.16 4.59 27.07
N GLY A 6 30.04 5.33 27.00
CA GLY A 6 29.09 5.22 25.89
C GLY A 6 27.91 4.29 26.11
N GLY A 7 27.09 4.56 27.13
CA GLY A 7 25.69 4.19 27.07
C GLY A 7 25.08 4.85 25.83
N SER A 8 24.81 4.06 24.80
CA SER A 8 24.22 4.53 23.55
C SER A 8 22.80 5.01 23.85
N THR A 9 22.67 6.29 24.19
CA THR A 9 21.38 6.99 24.16
C THR A 9 20.94 6.98 22.71
N THR A 10 20.25 5.92 22.31
CA THR A 10 19.43 5.93 21.12
C THR A 10 18.43 7.04 21.36
N THR A 11 18.71 8.22 20.83
CA THR A 11 17.75 9.32 20.88
C THR A 11 16.46 8.82 20.25
N ALA A 12 15.30 9.23 20.77
CA ALA A 12 14.01 8.83 20.22
C ALA A 12 13.99 9.06 18.69
N ALA A 13 14.59 10.16 18.22
CA ALA A 13 14.81 10.47 16.82
C ALA A 13 15.60 9.40 16.05
N GLY A 14 16.70 8.87 16.62
CA GLY A 14 17.49 7.79 16.02
C GLY A 14 16.74 6.45 15.94
N ALA A 15 15.89 6.14 16.92
CA ALA A 15 15.04 4.95 16.87
C ALA A 15 13.96 5.07 15.76
N TRP A 16 13.30 6.22 15.68
CA TRP A 16 12.31 6.51 14.63
C TRP A 16 12.91 6.44 13.22
N ALA A 17 14.09 7.01 13.00
CA ALA A 17 14.76 6.96 11.70
C ALA A 17 15.06 5.52 11.24
N ARG A 18 15.51 4.65 12.16
CA ARG A 18 15.76 3.23 11.85
C ARG A 18 14.47 2.45 11.63
N TRP A 19 13.42 2.73 12.39
CA TRP A 19 12.10 2.14 12.17
C TRP A 19 11.53 2.56 10.81
N ALA A 20 11.55 3.86 10.50
CA ALA A 20 11.04 4.38 9.23
C ALA A 20 11.79 3.82 8.02
N ARG A 21 13.12 3.69 8.12
CA ARG A 21 13.94 3.07 7.09
C ARG A 21 13.56 1.60 6.88
N ARG A 22 13.47 0.80 7.95
CA ARG A 22 13.04 -0.61 7.86
C ARG A 22 11.64 -0.74 7.27
N TRP A 23 10.72 0.12 7.70
CA TRP A 23 9.38 0.17 7.17
C TRP A 23 9.36 0.48 5.66
N ALA A 24 10.12 1.49 5.21
CA ALA A 24 10.20 1.84 3.80
C ALA A 24 10.76 0.70 2.93
N TRP A 25 11.80 0.00 3.40
CA TRP A 25 12.39 -1.13 2.68
C TRP A 25 11.43 -2.29 2.46
N ARG A 26 10.47 -2.53 3.37
CA ARG A 26 9.43 -3.57 3.20
C ARG A 26 8.59 -3.34 1.93
N TRP A 27 8.37 -2.08 1.57
CA TRP A 27 7.60 -1.68 0.40
C TRP A 27 8.41 -1.70 -0.90
N VAL A 28 9.74 -1.73 -0.82
CA VAL A 28 10.63 -1.98 -1.97
C VAL A 28 10.71 -3.49 -2.24
N SER A 29 9.57 -4.06 -2.61
CA SER A 29 9.39 -5.49 -2.84
C SER A 29 8.35 -5.75 -3.93
N PRO A 30 8.31 -6.96 -4.51
CA PRO A 30 7.24 -7.34 -5.44
C PRO A 30 5.84 -7.15 -4.84
N GLY A 31 5.66 -7.46 -3.55
CA GLY A 31 4.38 -7.23 -2.86
C GLY A 31 4.02 -5.75 -2.73
N GLY A 32 5.01 -4.87 -2.54
CA GLY A 32 4.80 -3.42 -2.55
C GLY A 32 4.39 -2.91 -3.94
N ILE A 33 5.00 -3.43 -5.01
CA ILE A 33 4.59 -3.13 -6.40
C ILE A 33 3.14 -3.58 -6.65
N VAL A 34 2.79 -4.80 -6.28
CA VAL A 34 1.42 -5.32 -6.41
C VAL A 34 0.42 -4.46 -5.63
N THR A 35 0.79 -4.02 -4.42
CA THR A 35 -0.02 -3.08 -3.64
C THR A 35 -0.21 -1.76 -4.39
N ALA A 36 0.86 -1.19 -4.96
CA ALA A 36 0.79 0.07 -5.71
C ALA A 36 -0.11 -0.04 -6.94
N VAL A 37 -0.04 -1.15 -7.67
CA VAL A 37 -0.96 -1.43 -8.80
C VAL A 37 -2.40 -1.57 -8.31
N GLY A 38 -2.63 -2.22 -7.16
CA GLY A 38 -3.94 -2.30 -6.52
C GLY A 38 -4.52 -0.91 -6.18
N LEU A 39 -3.71 -0.03 -5.59
CA LEU A 39 -4.09 1.36 -5.32
C LEU A 39 -4.42 2.13 -6.61
N GLY A 40 -3.62 1.95 -7.67
CA GLY A 40 -3.89 2.56 -8.98
C GLY A 40 -5.26 2.13 -9.55
N ASN A 41 -5.61 0.84 -9.42
CA ASN A 41 -6.92 0.34 -9.81
C ASN A 41 -8.05 0.96 -8.96
N LEU A 42 -7.86 1.13 -7.65
CA LEU A 42 -8.87 1.80 -6.82
C LEU A 42 -9.06 3.28 -7.20
N VAL A 43 -7.98 3.99 -7.54
CA VAL A 43 -8.07 5.36 -8.05
C VAL A 43 -8.84 5.40 -9.37
N ALA A 44 -8.57 4.46 -10.27
CA ALA A 44 -9.33 4.32 -11.52
C ALA A 44 -10.82 4.02 -11.24
N ALA A 45 -11.12 3.18 -10.25
CA ALA A 45 -12.50 2.89 -9.84
C ALA A 45 -13.22 4.16 -9.37
N LEU A 46 -12.58 4.96 -8.52
CA LEU A 46 -13.13 6.24 -8.06
C LEU A 46 -13.37 7.22 -9.21
N ASN A 47 -12.45 7.26 -10.19
CA ASN A 47 -12.61 8.09 -11.37
C ASN A 47 -13.84 7.66 -12.21
N TRP A 48 -13.97 6.36 -12.49
CA TRP A 48 -15.14 5.81 -13.19
C TRP A 48 -16.44 6.02 -12.41
N ASN A 49 -16.40 5.93 -11.07
CA ASN A 49 -17.55 6.23 -10.22
C ASN A 49 -18.01 7.69 -10.35
N ALA A 50 -17.08 8.63 -10.40
CA ALA A 50 -17.38 10.04 -10.63
C ALA A 50 -18.00 10.27 -12.01
N ILE A 51 -17.47 9.62 -13.05
CA ILE A 51 -18.03 9.67 -14.41
C ILE A 51 -19.46 9.10 -14.43
N ALA A 52 -19.69 7.94 -13.79
CA ALA A 52 -21.00 7.33 -13.70
C ALA A 52 -22.01 8.30 -13.08
N LYS A 53 -21.68 8.89 -11.92
CA LYS A 53 -22.52 9.90 -11.27
C LYS A 53 -22.80 11.12 -12.15
N GLY A 54 -21.81 11.59 -12.91
CA GLY A 54 -21.98 12.67 -13.88
C GLY A 54 -22.91 12.33 -15.06
N GLN A 55 -23.16 11.04 -15.32
CA GLN A 55 -24.00 10.55 -16.40
C GLN A 55 -25.28 9.87 -15.91
N ALA A 56 -25.72 10.14 -14.68
CA ALA A 56 -26.88 9.48 -14.07
C ALA A 56 -28.18 9.60 -14.90
N ALA A 57 -28.33 10.63 -15.73
CA ALA A 57 -29.47 10.82 -16.62
C ALA A 57 -29.45 9.92 -17.88
N ALA A 58 -28.29 9.35 -18.23
CA ALA A 58 -28.10 8.51 -19.41
C ALA A 58 -27.85 7.05 -19.00
N THR A 59 -28.93 6.27 -18.92
CA THR A 59 -28.93 4.89 -18.35
C THR A 59 -27.84 3.99 -18.92
N GLN A 60 -27.61 4.01 -20.24
CA GLN A 60 -26.64 3.12 -20.88
C GLN A 60 -25.19 3.50 -20.53
N SER A 61 -24.87 4.80 -20.56
CA SER A 61 -23.51 5.28 -20.28
C SER A 61 -23.20 5.25 -18.77
N PHE A 62 -24.22 5.49 -17.93
CA PHE A 62 -24.17 5.22 -16.48
C PHE A 62 -23.81 3.76 -16.20
N ALA A 63 -24.54 2.80 -16.78
CA ALA A 63 -24.32 1.38 -16.53
C ALA A 63 -22.90 0.94 -16.96
N GLN A 64 -22.42 1.45 -18.10
CA GLN A 64 -21.06 1.17 -18.57
C GLN A 64 -20.00 1.72 -17.61
N ALA A 65 -20.13 2.97 -17.19
CA ALA A 65 -19.19 3.60 -16.26
C ALA A 65 -19.22 2.96 -14.86
N SER A 66 -20.41 2.59 -14.37
CA SER A 66 -20.58 1.84 -13.12
C SER A 66 -19.91 0.46 -13.19
N ALA A 67 -20.14 -0.28 -14.28
CA ALA A 67 -19.51 -1.59 -14.46
C ALA A 67 -17.97 -1.50 -14.55
N ALA A 68 -17.44 -0.44 -15.17
CA ALA A 68 -16.00 -0.19 -15.18
C ALA A 68 -15.48 0.10 -13.76
N SER A 69 -16.16 0.98 -13.01
CA SER A 69 -15.85 1.27 -11.61
C SER A 69 -15.78 0.00 -10.77
N ASP A 70 -16.78 -0.87 -10.85
CA ASP A 70 -16.85 -2.10 -10.05
C ASP A 70 -15.72 -3.08 -10.38
N ARG A 71 -15.38 -3.23 -11.67
CA ARG A 71 -14.26 -4.08 -12.10
C ARG A 71 -12.93 -3.60 -11.54
N TYR A 72 -12.66 -2.30 -11.66
CA TYR A 72 -11.44 -1.71 -11.12
C TYR A 72 -11.40 -1.77 -9.60
N ALA A 73 -12.54 -1.62 -8.92
CA ALA A 73 -12.63 -1.78 -7.47
C ALA A 73 -12.29 -3.21 -7.05
N LEU A 74 -12.92 -4.21 -7.69
CA LEU A 74 -12.71 -5.63 -7.39
C LEU A 74 -11.24 -6.04 -7.57
N TRP A 75 -10.65 -5.70 -8.72
CA TRP A 75 -9.24 -6.00 -8.99
C TRP A 75 -8.31 -5.21 -8.07
N GLY A 76 -8.63 -3.94 -7.78
CA GLY A 76 -7.90 -3.13 -6.82
C GLY A 76 -7.83 -3.77 -5.44
N PHE A 77 -8.98 -4.20 -4.90
CA PHE A 77 -9.04 -4.89 -3.61
C PHE A 77 -8.32 -6.24 -3.63
N ALA A 78 -8.49 -7.04 -4.67
CA ALA A 78 -7.81 -8.34 -4.79
C ALA A 78 -6.28 -8.16 -4.77
N LEU A 79 -5.76 -7.19 -5.54
CA LEU A 79 -4.33 -6.89 -5.58
C LEU A 79 -3.83 -6.28 -4.27
N LEU A 80 -4.62 -5.47 -3.57
CA LEU A 80 -4.26 -5.02 -2.23
C LEU A 80 -4.09 -6.20 -1.28
N VAL A 81 -5.04 -7.12 -1.23
CA VAL A 81 -4.96 -8.30 -0.34
C VAL A 81 -3.73 -9.14 -0.66
N VAL A 82 -3.51 -9.44 -1.95
CA VAL A 82 -2.35 -10.22 -2.39
C VAL A 82 -1.04 -9.50 -2.08
N GLY A 83 -0.95 -8.20 -2.38
CA GLY A 83 0.22 -7.38 -2.11
C GLY A 83 0.55 -7.32 -0.62
N GLN A 84 -0.45 -7.11 0.24
CA GLN A 84 -0.29 -7.12 1.69
C GLN A 84 0.17 -8.50 2.20
N ALA A 85 -0.40 -9.59 1.68
CA ALA A 85 0.02 -10.94 2.05
C ALA A 85 1.48 -11.20 1.68
N MET A 86 1.92 -10.77 0.49
CA MET A 86 3.31 -10.91 0.03
C MET A 86 4.29 -10.09 0.89
N VAL A 87 3.97 -8.83 1.20
CA VAL A 87 4.80 -7.97 2.06
C VAL A 87 4.90 -8.56 3.47
N THR A 88 3.81 -9.11 4.00
CA THR A 88 3.77 -9.71 5.34
C THR A 88 4.58 -11.00 5.42
N ARG A 89 4.48 -11.88 4.42
CA ARG A 89 5.26 -13.13 4.36
C ARG A 89 6.76 -12.86 4.35
N ARG A 90 7.23 -11.91 3.54
CA ARG A 90 8.65 -11.54 3.48
C ARG A 90 9.21 -11.12 4.86
N THR A 91 8.39 -10.51 5.71
CA THR A 91 8.83 -10.09 7.05
C THR A 91 8.90 -11.21 8.08
N LEU A 92 8.35 -12.37 7.78
CA LEU A 92 8.53 -13.59 8.58
C LEU A 92 9.79 -14.36 8.15
N ASP A 93 10.22 -14.19 6.90
CA ASP A 93 11.39 -14.85 6.31
C ASP A 93 12.71 -14.07 6.55
N GLU A 94 12.64 -12.80 6.97
CA GLU A 94 13.81 -12.04 7.39
C GLU A 94 14.27 -12.55 8.77
N PRO A 95 15.49 -13.10 8.92
CA PRO A 95 15.98 -13.57 10.21
C PRO A 95 16.02 -12.41 11.19
N ALA A 96 15.58 -12.68 12.43
CA ALA A 96 15.69 -11.73 13.52
C ALA A 96 17.19 -11.50 13.81
N ASP A 97 17.71 -10.33 13.43
CA ASP A 97 18.96 -9.81 13.96
C ASP A 97 18.86 -9.57 15.47
#